data_AF-A0A388M6A5-F1
#
_entry.id   AF-A0A388M6A5-F1
#
_cell.length_a   1.000
_cell.length_b   1.000
_cell.length_c   1.000
_cell.angle_alpha   90.00
_cell.angle_beta   90.00
_cell.angle_gamma   90.00
#
_symmetry.space_group_name_H-M   'P 1'
#
loop_
_entity.id
_entity.type
_entity.pdbx_description
1 polymer ?
#
loop_
_entity_poly.entity_id
_entity_poly.type
_entity_poly.pdbx_seq_one_letter_code
_entity_poly.pdbx_strand_id
1 'polypeptide(L)'
;MKDLLGGKGANLAEMATIGLSVPPGLTITTETCGLFHANGSRLPDNIWEDVLKGLKTIEQDLGFNFGDPERALLVSVRSGAAISMPGMMDTVLNLGLNDEVVAGLAKKSGERFAYDSYRRFIDMFGNVVMDVSHSSFEEELEHLKKVRGVSEDTELNTDDLKTLVDKYKLVYKNATGSDFPSEPYEQLRHAISAVFNSWNSTRAIKYRTINQITGLKGTAVNVQAMVYGNMGNTSGTGVLFTRNPSTGEPKLYGEFLVNAQFKNPAAYKDQVVATGLPASPGAAIGQIVFSADDAEAWQKEGKQVRTETSPEDVGGMHAAQGILTARGGMTSHAAVVARGWGKCCVAGCADIHVNDVAKVMTAATMRLVKMTIMMASLPVTIRLLDPPLHEFLPEGDVGDMVEVLAKDSGISTEEILSRIEKLSEVNPMLGFRGCRLGISYPELTRMQARAIMEAAVACTEHGVKVHPEIMVPLVGGPQELAHQTAVIRKTAEEVMSHSGVKIDYLVGTMIEVPRAALVSDEVSKNIKSTSV
;
A
#
# COMPACT_ATOMS: atom_id res chain seq x y z
N MET A 1 23.26 15.04 -9.65
CA MET A 1 23.92 13.73 -9.89
C MET A 1 22.90 12.60 -9.87
N LYS A 2 22.14 12.42 -8.77
CA LYS A 2 21.09 11.37 -8.65
C LYS A 2 20.03 11.43 -9.77
N ASP A 3 19.78 12.60 -10.33
CA ASP A 3 18.85 12.83 -11.44
C ASP A 3 19.32 12.19 -12.76
N LEU A 4 20.64 12.11 -12.96
CA LEU A 4 21.30 11.62 -14.16
C LEU A 4 21.73 10.14 -14.05
N LEU A 5 22.30 9.76 -12.89
CA LEU A 5 22.82 8.41 -12.63
C LEU A 5 21.84 7.51 -11.86
N GLY A 6 20.66 8.03 -11.52
CA GLY A 6 19.77 7.40 -10.54
C GLY A 6 20.33 7.43 -9.11
N GLY A 7 19.51 7.02 -8.15
CA GLY A 7 19.95 6.85 -6.76
C GLY A 7 21.04 5.78 -6.61
N LYS A 8 20.92 4.65 -7.32
CA LYS A 8 21.92 3.56 -7.27
C LYS A 8 23.27 3.98 -7.87
N GLY A 9 23.29 4.56 -9.07
CA GLY A 9 24.54 4.91 -9.77
C GLY A 9 25.28 6.06 -9.12
N ALA A 10 24.55 7.07 -8.61
CA ALA A 10 25.17 8.12 -7.81
C ALA A 10 25.79 7.57 -6.52
N ASN A 11 25.09 6.69 -5.79
CA ASN A 11 25.64 6.08 -4.58
C ASN A 11 26.83 5.15 -4.89
N LEU A 12 26.83 4.43 -6.02
CA LEU A 12 27.97 3.61 -6.46
C LEU A 12 29.21 4.47 -6.75
N ALA A 13 29.03 5.57 -7.49
CA ALA A 13 30.10 6.53 -7.77
C ALA A 13 30.63 7.19 -6.48
N GLU A 14 29.74 7.57 -5.56
CA GLU A 14 30.08 8.13 -4.24
C GLU A 14 30.91 7.13 -3.40
N MET A 15 30.46 5.88 -3.27
CA MET A 15 31.18 4.83 -2.54
C MET A 15 32.57 4.52 -3.13
N ALA A 16 32.69 4.49 -4.46
CA ALA A 16 33.97 4.31 -5.13
C ALA A 16 34.92 5.51 -4.91
N THR A 17 34.38 6.74 -4.97
CA THR A 17 35.16 7.98 -4.76
C THR A 17 35.73 8.09 -3.35
N ILE A 18 35.02 7.59 -2.34
CA ILE A 18 35.50 7.56 -0.94
C ILE A 18 36.35 6.32 -0.60
N GLY A 19 36.71 5.48 -1.60
CA GLY A 19 37.63 4.36 -1.43
C GLY A 19 37.04 3.10 -0.79
N LEU A 20 35.72 2.89 -0.85
CA LEU A 20 35.13 1.59 -0.48
C LEU A 20 35.34 0.55 -1.58
N SER A 21 35.40 -0.73 -1.20
CA SER A 21 35.57 -1.88 -2.10
C SER A 21 34.32 -2.16 -2.95
N VAL A 22 34.06 -1.29 -3.93
CA VAL A 22 32.96 -1.41 -4.90
C VAL A 22 33.47 -2.14 -6.16
N PRO A 23 32.83 -3.23 -6.62
CA PRO A 23 33.18 -3.86 -7.89
C PRO A 23 33.04 -2.86 -9.06
N PRO A 24 34.00 -2.80 -10.00
CA PRO A 24 33.98 -1.82 -11.09
C PRO A 24 32.77 -1.99 -12.00
N GLY A 25 32.36 -0.89 -12.63
CA GLY A 25 31.11 -0.79 -13.36
C GLY A 25 30.92 0.56 -14.05
N LEU A 26 29.90 0.64 -14.89
CA LEU A 26 29.45 1.85 -15.58
C LEU A 26 27.97 2.14 -15.29
N THR A 27 27.55 3.40 -15.46
CA THR A 27 26.14 3.80 -15.34
C THR A 27 25.69 4.52 -16.62
N ILE A 28 24.75 3.92 -17.34
CA ILE A 28 24.05 4.51 -18.48
C ILE A 28 22.93 5.40 -17.93
N THR A 29 22.80 6.63 -18.42
CA THR A 29 22.04 7.68 -17.72
C THR A 29 20.52 7.59 -17.88
N THR A 30 19.79 8.27 -16.99
CA THR A 30 18.33 8.49 -17.12
C THR A 30 17.96 9.28 -18.38
N GLU A 31 18.88 10.09 -18.92
CA GLU A 31 18.68 10.82 -20.16
C GLU A 31 18.79 9.89 -21.38
N THR A 32 19.68 8.90 -21.33
CA THR A 32 19.71 7.82 -22.32
C THR A 32 18.39 7.04 -22.35
N CYS A 33 17.75 6.80 -21.19
CA CYS A 33 16.41 6.19 -21.14
C CYS A 33 15.36 7.05 -21.85
N GLY A 34 15.39 8.37 -21.66
CA GLY A 34 14.51 9.30 -22.38
C GLY A 34 14.75 9.28 -23.90
N LEU A 35 16.01 9.30 -24.33
CA LEU A 35 16.40 9.20 -25.75
C LEU A 35 16.00 7.87 -26.38
N PHE A 36 16.17 6.76 -25.66
CA PHE A 36 15.77 5.42 -26.09
C PHE A 36 14.26 5.34 -26.39
N HIS A 37 13.41 5.89 -25.52
CA HIS A 37 11.96 5.94 -25.74
C HIS A 37 11.59 6.91 -26.87
N ALA A 38 12.24 8.08 -26.96
CA ALA A 38 12.04 9.02 -28.06
C ALA A 38 12.45 8.45 -29.43
N ASN A 39 13.41 7.51 -29.46
CA ASN A 39 13.89 6.80 -30.64
C ASN A 39 13.12 5.49 -30.93
N GLY A 40 11.90 5.33 -30.39
CA GLY A 40 11.05 4.16 -30.65
C GLY A 40 11.56 2.87 -29.99
N SER A 41 12.02 2.97 -28.74
CA SER A 41 12.65 1.88 -27.96
C SER A 41 13.89 1.26 -28.64
N ARG A 42 14.75 2.12 -29.21
CA ARG A 42 16.02 1.71 -29.84
C ARG A 42 17.20 2.47 -29.24
N LEU A 43 18.21 1.72 -28.81
CA LEU A 43 19.46 2.28 -28.28
C LEU A 43 20.24 2.98 -29.41
N PRO A 44 20.64 4.26 -29.26
CA PRO A 44 21.49 4.94 -30.26
C PRO A 44 22.89 4.32 -30.36
N ASP A 45 23.45 4.24 -31.57
CA ASP A 45 24.74 3.57 -31.80
C ASP A 45 25.91 4.23 -31.06
N ASN A 46 25.92 5.56 -30.95
CA ASN A 46 26.94 6.30 -30.20
C ASN A 46 26.93 5.96 -28.70
N ILE A 47 25.76 5.67 -28.13
CA ILE A 47 25.61 5.22 -26.75
C ILE A 47 26.15 3.79 -26.61
N TRP A 48 25.92 2.93 -27.61
CA TRP A 48 26.46 1.57 -27.60
C TRP A 48 27.99 1.57 -27.64
N GLU A 49 28.62 2.43 -28.44
CA GLU A 49 30.07 2.60 -28.40
C GLU A 49 30.58 3.00 -27.01
N ASP A 50 29.90 3.92 -26.31
CA ASP A 50 30.30 4.38 -24.99
C ASP A 50 30.11 3.29 -23.90
N VAL A 51 29.11 2.43 -24.05
CA VAL A 51 28.96 1.20 -23.24
C VAL A 51 30.15 0.26 -23.48
N LEU A 52 30.57 0.05 -24.73
CA LEU A 52 31.74 -0.77 -25.05
C LEU A 52 33.05 -0.18 -24.52
N LYS A 53 33.23 1.15 -24.61
CA LYS A 53 34.40 1.86 -24.03
C LYS A 53 34.46 1.65 -22.51
N GLY A 54 33.33 1.83 -21.81
CA GLY A 54 33.25 1.62 -20.36
C GLY A 54 33.44 0.16 -19.94
N LEU A 55 32.89 -0.79 -20.71
CA LEU A 55 33.10 -2.22 -20.46
C LEU A 55 34.59 -2.57 -20.57
N LYS A 56 35.28 -2.04 -21.59
CA LYS A 56 36.72 -2.24 -21.78
C LYS A 56 37.58 -1.68 -20.64
N THR A 57 37.12 -0.64 -19.94
CA THR A 57 37.77 -0.18 -18.70
C THR A 57 37.63 -1.22 -17.58
N ILE A 58 36.43 -1.80 -17.39
CA ILE A 58 36.19 -2.87 -16.41
C ILE A 58 37.06 -4.10 -16.72
N GLU A 59 37.22 -4.45 -18.00
CA GLU A 59 38.10 -5.54 -18.46
C GLU A 59 39.56 -5.28 -18.09
N GLN A 60 40.04 -4.04 -18.28
CA GLN A 60 41.40 -3.62 -17.96
C GLN A 60 41.67 -3.57 -16.46
N ASP A 61 40.73 -3.04 -15.66
CA ASP A 61 40.85 -2.91 -14.21
C ASP A 61 40.93 -4.27 -13.49
N LEU A 62 40.21 -5.28 -14.01
CA LEU A 62 40.15 -6.62 -13.41
C LEU A 62 41.05 -7.66 -14.09
N GLY A 63 41.47 -7.44 -15.34
CA GLY A 63 42.15 -8.44 -16.15
C GLY A 63 41.26 -9.63 -16.51
N PHE A 64 39.99 -9.38 -16.85
CA PHE A 64 39.04 -10.38 -17.36
C PHE A 64 38.38 -9.82 -18.63
N ASN A 65 38.06 -10.67 -19.60
CA ASN A 65 37.45 -10.26 -20.86
C ASN A 65 35.99 -10.75 -20.93
N PHE A 66 35.11 -9.94 -21.51
CA PHE A 66 33.67 -10.24 -21.60
C PHE A 66 33.40 -11.27 -22.70
N GLY A 67 33.00 -12.48 -22.29
CA GLY A 67 32.78 -13.62 -23.18
C GLY A 67 33.96 -14.61 -23.33
N ASP A 68 35.09 -14.35 -22.69
CA ASP A 68 36.27 -15.22 -22.73
C ASP A 68 36.11 -16.45 -21.81
N PRO A 69 36.17 -17.69 -22.31
CA PRO A 69 36.02 -18.88 -21.47
C PRO A 69 37.14 -19.06 -20.43
N GLU A 70 38.37 -18.62 -20.72
CA GLU A 70 39.48 -18.74 -19.77
C GLU A 70 39.49 -17.61 -18.75
N ARG A 71 39.16 -16.38 -19.15
CA ARG A 71 39.20 -15.17 -18.29
C ARG A 71 37.87 -14.43 -18.28
N ALA A 72 36.79 -15.17 -18.05
CA ALA A 72 35.42 -14.66 -18.07
C ALA A 72 35.17 -13.47 -17.12
N LEU A 73 34.88 -12.30 -17.71
CA LEU A 73 34.14 -11.23 -17.03
C LEU A 73 32.64 -11.55 -17.16
N LEU A 74 31.95 -11.70 -16.03
CA LEU A 74 30.49 -11.65 -15.97
C LEU A 74 30.04 -10.34 -15.33
N VAL A 75 28.88 -9.83 -15.74
CA VAL A 75 28.30 -8.58 -15.22
C VAL A 75 26.90 -8.81 -14.65
N SER A 76 26.46 -7.87 -13.82
CA SER A 76 25.06 -7.69 -13.46
C SER A 76 24.53 -6.40 -14.07
N VAL A 77 23.27 -6.42 -14.49
CA VAL A 77 22.56 -5.28 -15.07
C VAL A 77 21.44 -4.88 -14.11
N ARG A 78 21.56 -3.66 -13.54
CA ARG A 78 20.75 -3.19 -12.41
C ARG A 78 20.10 -1.84 -12.74
N SER A 79 18.78 -1.85 -12.79
CA SER A 79 17.92 -0.68 -12.87
C SER A 79 18.11 0.33 -11.72
N GLY A 80 17.98 1.64 -11.96
CA GLY A 80 18.05 2.65 -10.91
C GLY A 80 17.51 4.02 -11.33
N ALA A 81 16.31 4.38 -10.87
CA ALA A 81 15.75 5.73 -11.06
C ALA A 81 16.29 6.72 -10.01
N ALA A 82 16.07 8.03 -10.23
CA ALA A 82 16.50 9.09 -9.30
C ALA A 82 15.83 8.98 -7.92
N ILE A 83 14.54 8.63 -7.91
CA ILE A 83 13.77 8.28 -6.71
C ILE A 83 13.74 6.75 -6.56
N SER A 84 13.82 6.24 -5.33
CA SER A 84 13.78 4.80 -5.08
C SER A 84 12.42 4.21 -5.44
N MET A 85 12.42 3.14 -6.23
CA MET A 85 11.22 2.36 -6.60
C MET A 85 11.47 0.89 -6.19
N PRO A 86 11.31 0.54 -4.90
CA PRO A 86 11.74 -0.75 -4.35
C PRO A 86 10.93 -1.92 -4.94
N GLY A 87 11.64 -2.96 -5.42
CA GLY A 87 11.04 -4.14 -6.02
C GLY A 87 10.26 -3.91 -7.32
N MET A 88 10.34 -2.71 -7.92
CA MET A 88 9.57 -2.29 -9.11
C MET A 88 10.31 -2.47 -10.44
N MET A 89 11.62 -2.71 -10.38
CA MET A 89 12.50 -2.86 -11.54
C MET A 89 13.53 -3.92 -11.18
N ASP A 90 13.68 -4.90 -12.06
CA ASP A 90 14.38 -6.14 -11.73
C ASP A 90 15.89 -6.02 -11.99
N THR A 91 16.59 -7.15 -11.90
CA THR A 91 18.07 -7.22 -11.97
C THR A 91 18.48 -8.53 -12.59
N VAL A 92 19.36 -8.47 -13.59
CA VAL A 92 19.98 -9.65 -14.20
C VAL A 92 21.36 -9.84 -13.57
N LEU A 93 21.69 -11.07 -13.17
CA LEU A 93 22.99 -11.48 -12.62
C LEU A 93 23.64 -12.49 -13.57
N ASN A 94 24.96 -12.69 -13.46
CA ASN A 94 25.74 -13.66 -14.26
C ASN A 94 25.64 -13.45 -15.78
N LEU A 95 25.37 -12.22 -16.24
CA LEU A 95 25.27 -11.92 -17.67
C LEU A 95 26.65 -12.02 -18.33
N GLY A 96 26.70 -12.70 -19.48
CA GLY A 96 27.91 -13.13 -20.17
C GLY A 96 28.13 -14.65 -20.15
N LEU A 97 27.25 -15.42 -19.48
CA LEU A 97 27.29 -16.88 -19.54
C LEU A 97 26.74 -17.42 -20.87
N ASN A 98 27.51 -18.32 -21.46
CA ASN A 98 27.13 -19.22 -22.55
C ASN A 98 27.78 -20.60 -22.30
N ASP A 99 27.61 -21.56 -23.23
CA ASP A 99 28.11 -22.93 -23.06
C ASP A 99 29.65 -23.04 -22.96
N GLU A 100 30.40 -22.14 -23.59
CA GLU A 100 31.86 -22.12 -23.50
C GLU A 100 32.31 -21.48 -22.17
N VAL A 101 31.72 -20.33 -21.82
CA VAL A 101 32.02 -19.58 -20.60
C VAL A 101 31.63 -20.35 -19.34
N VAL A 102 30.51 -21.10 -19.35
CA VAL A 102 30.13 -21.95 -18.21
C VAL A 102 31.11 -23.12 -18.04
N ALA A 103 31.60 -23.73 -19.13
CA ALA A 103 32.61 -24.78 -19.08
C ALA A 103 33.98 -24.25 -18.61
N GLY A 104 34.31 -23.00 -18.94
CA GLY A 104 35.45 -22.28 -18.39
C GLY A 104 35.34 -21.99 -16.88
N LEU A 105 34.20 -21.46 -16.46
CA LEU A 105 33.88 -21.19 -15.06
C LEU A 105 33.85 -22.48 -14.22
N ALA A 106 33.33 -23.57 -14.78
CA ALA A 106 33.30 -24.89 -14.16
C ALA A 106 34.70 -25.40 -13.77
N LYS A 107 35.70 -25.22 -14.66
CA LYS A 107 37.12 -25.57 -14.40
C LYS A 107 37.74 -24.75 -13.26
N LYS A 108 37.30 -23.51 -13.06
CA LYS A 108 37.88 -22.57 -12.08
C LYS A 108 37.16 -22.51 -10.74
N SER A 109 35.86 -22.82 -10.71
CA SER A 109 35.00 -22.57 -9.55
C SER A 109 34.07 -23.75 -9.21
N GLY A 110 34.27 -24.89 -9.88
CA GLY A 110 33.51 -26.12 -9.68
C GLY A 110 32.26 -26.20 -10.55
N GLU A 111 32.05 -27.34 -11.19
CA GLU A 111 30.98 -27.53 -12.18
C GLU A 111 29.59 -27.22 -11.61
N ARG A 112 29.28 -27.71 -10.40
CA ARG A 112 27.96 -27.50 -9.76
C ARG A 112 27.61 -26.02 -9.59
N PHE A 113 28.58 -25.19 -9.20
CA PHE A 113 28.40 -23.74 -9.06
C PHE A 113 28.18 -23.07 -10.43
N ALA A 114 28.95 -23.47 -11.45
CA ALA A 114 28.85 -22.89 -12.78
C ALA A 114 27.47 -23.19 -13.43
N TYR A 115 27.03 -24.46 -13.41
CA TYR A 115 25.73 -24.84 -13.98
C TYR A 115 24.53 -24.36 -13.15
N ASP A 116 24.63 -24.29 -11.81
CA ASP A 116 23.60 -23.63 -10.98
C ASP A 116 23.50 -22.12 -11.30
N SER A 117 24.65 -21.45 -11.52
CA SER A 117 24.68 -20.05 -11.93
C SER A 117 24.14 -19.82 -13.35
N TYR A 118 24.32 -20.80 -14.25
CA TYR A 118 23.84 -20.71 -15.63
C TYR A 118 22.34 -20.98 -15.77
N ARG A 119 21.76 -21.99 -15.08
CA ARG A 119 20.30 -22.15 -15.06
C ARG A 119 19.60 -20.90 -14.50
N ARG A 120 20.17 -20.29 -13.44
CA ARG A 120 19.65 -19.05 -12.84
C ARG A 120 19.75 -17.88 -13.81
N PHE A 121 20.81 -17.81 -14.61
CA PHE A 121 20.93 -16.80 -15.65
C PHE A 121 19.87 -16.98 -16.75
N ILE A 122 19.66 -18.20 -17.25
CA ILE A 122 18.66 -18.46 -18.31
C ILE A 122 17.24 -18.13 -17.83
N ASP A 123 16.88 -18.56 -16.61
CA ASP A 123 15.63 -18.20 -15.90
C ASP A 123 15.47 -16.67 -15.78
N MET A 124 16.43 -16.00 -15.15
CA MET A 124 16.37 -14.55 -14.91
C MET A 124 16.42 -13.73 -16.21
N PHE A 125 17.18 -14.14 -17.22
CA PHE A 125 17.24 -13.47 -18.51
C PHE A 125 15.95 -13.69 -19.31
N GLY A 126 15.49 -14.94 -19.42
CA GLY A 126 14.22 -15.26 -20.06
C GLY A 126 13.06 -14.46 -19.47
N ASN A 127 12.96 -14.40 -18.14
CA ASN A 127 11.88 -13.68 -17.46
C ASN A 127 12.04 -12.15 -17.51
N VAL A 128 13.20 -11.60 -17.13
CA VAL A 128 13.36 -10.14 -16.98
C VAL A 128 13.60 -9.43 -18.32
N VAL A 129 14.21 -10.11 -19.29
CA VAL A 129 14.65 -9.51 -20.56
C VAL A 129 13.74 -9.86 -21.72
N MET A 130 13.13 -11.05 -21.70
CA MET A 130 12.36 -11.60 -22.82
C MET A 130 10.91 -11.98 -22.46
N ASP A 131 10.43 -11.58 -21.28
CA ASP A 131 9.04 -11.74 -20.78
C ASP A 131 8.53 -13.21 -20.73
N VAL A 132 9.44 -14.18 -20.65
CA VAL A 132 9.10 -15.61 -20.49
C VAL A 132 8.60 -15.87 -19.07
N SER A 133 7.51 -16.64 -18.91
CA SER A 133 6.97 -16.94 -17.57
C SER A 133 7.98 -17.69 -16.70
N HIS A 134 8.26 -17.17 -15.50
CA HIS A 134 9.06 -17.86 -14.49
C HIS A 134 8.48 -19.25 -14.13
N SER A 135 7.14 -19.41 -14.20
CA SER A 135 6.49 -20.70 -13.92
C SER A 135 6.98 -21.81 -14.84
N SER A 136 7.26 -21.51 -16.12
CA SER A 136 7.70 -22.51 -17.10
C SER A 136 9.13 -22.99 -16.85
N PHE A 137 9.96 -22.20 -16.16
CA PHE A 137 11.27 -22.66 -15.66
C PHE A 137 11.12 -23.48 -14.37
N GLU A 138 10.26 -23.02 -13.45
CA GLU A 138 10.00 -23.71 -12.17
C GLU A 138 9.32 -25.08 -12.38
N GLU A 139 8.41 -25.20 -13.34
CA GLU A 139 7.76 -26.46 -13.74
C GLU A 139 8.79 -27.53 -14.17
N GLU A 140 9.82 -27.14 -14.92
CA GLU A 140 10.90 -28.03 -15.36
C GLU A 140 11.84 -28.44 -14.22
N LEU A 141 12.12 -27.52 -13.29
CA LEU A 141 12.88 -27.78 -12.07
C LEU A 141 12.12 -28.72 -11.13
N GLU A 142 10.84 -28.46 -10.88
CA GLU A 142 9.94 -29.30 -10.09
C GLU A 142 9.78 -30.70 -10.70
N HIS A 143 9.65 -30.81 -12.03
CA HIS A 143 9.64 -32.08 -12.72
C HIS A 143 10.96 -32.85 -12.50
N LEU A 144 12.11 -32.18 -12.60
CA LEU A 144 13.41 -32.82 -12.39
C LEU A 144 13.60 -33.27 -10.92
N LYS A 145 13.22 -32.45 -9.94
CA LYS A 145 13.25 -32.82 -8.51
C LYS A 145 12.39 -34.05 -8.24
N LYS A 146 11.17 -34.11 -8.79
CA LYS A 146 10.27 -35.27 -8.70
C LYS A 146 10.83 -36.53 -9.36
N VAL A 147 11.49 -36.41 -10.52
CA VAL A 147 12.18 -37.53 -11.19
C VAL A 147 13.40 -38.04 -10.42
N ARG A 148 14.03 -37.20 -9.59
CA ARG A 148 15.14 -37.59 -8.71
C ARG A 148 14.74 -37.99 -7.30
N GLY A 149 13.48 -37.78 -6.92
CA GLY A 149 13.00 -38.08 -5.56
C GLY A 149 13.57 -37.14 -4.49
N VAL A 150 13.99 -35.93 -4.88
CA VAL A 150 14.54 -34.90 -3.98
C VAL A 150 13.54 -33.78 -3.75
N SER A 151 13.71 -33.05 -2.65
CA SER A 151 12.84 -31.93 -2.24
C SER A 151 13.47 -30.57 -2.48
N GLU A 152 14.78 -30.44 -2.25
CA GLU A 152 15.50 -29.17 -2.23
C GLU A 152 16.39 -28.98 -3.47
N ASP A 153 16.47 -27.74 -3.96
CA ASP A 153 17.37 -27.34 -5.05
C ASP A 153 18.87 -27.61 -4.75
N THR A 154 19.22 -27.77 -3.47
CA THR A 154 20.56 -28.10 -3.01
C THR A 154 20.93 -29.57 -3.22
N GLU A 155 19.93 -30.47 -3.29
CA GLU A 155 20.12 -31.92 -3.44
C GLU A 155 20.43 -32.33 -4.89
N LEU A 156 20.13 -31.47 -5.87
CA LEU A 156 20.48 -31.69 -7.26
C LEU A 156 22.01 -31.70 -7.47
N ASN A 157 22.48 -32.71 -8.20
CA ASN A 157 23.88 -32.88 -8.58
C ASN A 157 24.24 -32.10 -9.87
N THR A 158 25.51 -32.13 -10.25
CA THR A 158 26.03 -31.41 -11.41
C THR A 158 25.35 -31.80 -12.73
N ASP A 159 25.10 -33.08 -12.98
CA ASP A 159 24.60 -33.56 -14.29
C ASP A 159 23.09 -33.36 -14.42
N ASP A 160 22.38 -33.32 -13.28
CA ASP A 160 21.02 -32.81 -13.21
C ASP A 160 20.96 -31.31 -13.55
N LEU A 161 21.89 -30.50 -13.03
CA LEU A 161 21.97 -29.07 -13.38
C LEU A 161 22.34 -28.82 -14.85
N LYS A 162 23.20 -29.66 -15.46
CA LYS A 162 23.46 -29.65 -16.92
C LYS A 162 22.18 -29.94 -17.70
N THR A 163 21.48 -31.02 -17.33
CA THR A 163 20.21 -31.41 -17.95
C THR A 163 19.13 -30.32 -17.82
N LEU A 164 19.12 -29.61 -16.69
CA LEU A 164 18.18 -28.52 -16.43
C LEU A 164 18.51 -27.25 -17.25
N VAL A 165 19.79 -26.96 -17.50
CA VAL A 165 20.22 -25.87 -18.40
C VAL A 165 19.68 -26.09 -19.80
N ASP A 166 19.77 -27.30 -20.36
CA ASP A 166 19.26 -27.58 -21.71
C ASP A 166 17.73 -27.56 -21.78
N LYS A 167 17.04 -28.03 -20.72
CA LYS A 167 15.59 -27.83 -20.55
C LYS A 167 15.22 -26.34 -20.53
N TYR A 168 15.96 -25.51 -19.81
CA TYR A 168 15.70 -24.07 -19.72
C TYR A 168 15.94 -23.35 -21.06
N LYS A 169 16.97 -23.74 -21.84
CA LYS A 169 17.14 -23.26 -23.23
C LYS A 169 15.93 -23.63 -24.11
N LEU A 170 15.37 -24.84 -23.93
CA LEU A 170 14.18 -25.27 -24.66
C LEU A 170 12.91 -24.50 -24.24
N VAL A 171 12.72 -24.23 -22.94
CA VAL A 171 11.63 -23.34 -22.45
C VAL A 171 11.74 -21.95 -23.08
N TYR A 172 12.93 -21.36 -23.07
CA TYR A 172 13.21 -20.08 -23.72
C TYR A 172 12.88 -20.13 -25.22
N LYS A 173 13.30 -21.18 -25.93
CA LYS A 173 13.07 -21.34 -27.37
C LYS A 173 11.60 -21.53 -27.73
N ASN A 174 10.87 -22.29 -26.92
CA ASN A 174 9.43 -22.51 -27.11
C ASN A 174 8.62 -21.22 -26.87
N ALA A 175 9.06 -20.36 -25.96
CA ALA A 175 8.38 -19.10 -25.64
C ALA A 175 8.74 -17.94 -26.61
N THR A 176 10.00 -17.84 -27.02
CA THR A 176 10.50 -16.71 -27.84
C THR A 176 10.57 -17.00 -29.34
N GLY A 177 10.59 -18.28 -29.74
CA GLY A 177 10.82 -18.71 -31.11
C GLY A 177 12.30 -18.69 -31.54
N SER A 178 13.23 -18.29 -30.67
CA SER A 178 14.67 -18.20 -30.96
C SER A 178 15.51 -18.97 -29.94
N ASP A 179 16.72 -19.38 -30.33
CA ASP A 179 17.68 -19.96 -29.40
C ASP A 179 18.16 -18.94 -28.36
N PHE A 180 18.55 -19.41 -27.18
CA PHE A 180 19.08 -18.55 -26.12
C PHE A 180 20.36 -17.84 -26.60
N PRO A 181 20.48 -16.51 -26.50
CA PRO A 181 21.58 -15.76 -27.10
C PRO A 181 22.93 -16.17 -26.49
N SER A 182 23.78 -16.80 -27.29
CA SER A 182 25.14 -17.20 -26.90
C SER A 182 26.10 -16.00 -26.83
N GLU A 183 25.82 -14.93 -27.58
CA GLU A 183 26.68 -13.75 -27.68
C GLU A 183 26.51 -12.81 -26.48
N PRO A 184 27.54 -12.63 -25.62
CA PRO A 184 27.47 -11.79 -24.42
C PRO A 184 27.10 -10.33 -24.72
N TYR A 185 27.56 -9.81 -25.86
CA TYR A 185 27.27 -8.45 -26.30
C TYR A 185 25.80 -8.26 -26.68
N GLU A 186 25.15 -9.28 -27.26
CA GLU A 186 23.71 -9.26 -27.51
C GLU A 186 22.94 -9.37 -26.19
N GLN A 187 23.32 -10.30 -25.30
CA GLN A 187 22.74 -10.39 -23.95
C GLN A 187 22.75 -9.03 -23.24
N LEU A 188 23.88 -8.32 -23.27
CA LEU A 188 24.04 -7.01 -22.63
C LEU A 188 23.13 -5.95 -23.29
N ARG A 189 23.08 -5.89 -24.62
CA ARG A 189 22.23 -4.98 -25.38
C ARG A 189 20.74 -5.21 -25.10
N HIS A 190 20.32 -6.47 -25.04
CA HIS A 190 18.95 -6.85 -24.67
C HIS A 190 18.63 -6.45 -23.22
N ALA A 191 19.50 -6.76 -22.25
CA ALA A 191 19.27 -6.42 -20.84
C ALA A 191 19.21 -4.90 -20.58
N ILE A 192 20.04 -4.09 -21.25
CA ILE A 192 19.95 -2.62 -21.21
C ILE A 192 18.59 -2.14 -21.74
N SER A 193 18.16 -2.68 -22.88
CA SER A 193 16.88 -2.33 -23.52
C SER A 193 15.67 -2.73 -22.66
N ALA A 194 15.72 -3.90 -22.02
CA ALA A 194 14.69 -4.35 -21.09
C ALA A 194 14.59 -3.47 -19.84
N VAL A 195 15.72 -3.04 -19.26
CA VAL A 195 15.70 -2.08 -18.14
C VAL A 195 15.07 -0.74 -18.56
N PHE A 196 15.39 -0.22 -19.74
CA PHE A 196 14.71 0.98 -20.24
C PHE A 196 13.22 0.77 -20.51
N ASN A 197 12.81 -0.36 -21.10
CA ASN A 197 11.40 -0.71 -21.28
C ASN A 197 10.63 -0.87 -19.94
N SER A 198 11.28 -1.41 -18.90
CA SER A 198 10.67 -1.60 -17.56
C SER A 198 10.15 -0.29 -16.95
N TRP A 199 10.75 0.85 -17.31
CA TRP A 199 10.30 2.19 -16.91
C TRP A 199 8.87 2.49 -17.33
N ASN A 200 8.44 1.99 -18.50
CA ASN A 200 7.10 2.20 -19.05
C ASN A 200 6.17 0.99 -18.87
N SER A 201 6.56 0.01 -18.04
CA SER A 201 5.66 -1.07 -17.62
C SER A 201 4.42 -0.53 -16.91
N THR A 202 3.26 -1.18 -17.10
CA THR A 202 2.00 -0.85 -16.41
C THR A 202 2.18 -0.76 -14.89
N ARG A 203 3.04 -1.62 -14.35
CA ARG A 203 3.42 -1.66 -12.93
C ARG A 203 4.17 -0.39 -12.51
N ALA A 204 5.22 0.00 -13.23
CA ALA A 204 6.01 1.20 -12.95
C ALA A 204 5.20 2.50 -13.13
N ILE A 205 4.33 2.56 -14.15
CA ILE A 205 3.39 3.68 -14.36
C ILE A 205 2.45 3.79 -13.15
N LYS A 206 1.75 2.71 -12.78
CA LYS A 206 0.82 2.69 -11.63
C LYS A 206 1.50 3.10 -10.32
N TYR A 207 2.74 2.66 -10.09
CA TYR A 207 3.52 3.10 -8.93
C TYR A 207 3.81 4.60 -8.94
N ARG A 208 4.25 5.17 -10.09
CA ARG A 208 4.48 6.61 -10.21
C ARG A 208 3.19 7.42 -9.98
N THR A 209 2.06 6.97 -10.53
CA THR A 209 0.75 7.61 -10.32
C THR A 209 0.34 7.60 -8.85
N ILE A 210 0.41 6.45 -8.17
CA ILE A 210 0.04 6.32 -6.75
C ILE A 210 0.93 7.20 -5.85
N ASN A 211 2.23 7.25 -6.12
CA ASN A 211 3.19 8.05 -5.34
C ASN A 211 3.35 9.49 -5.85
N GLN A 212 2.50 9.93 -6.79
CA GLN A 212 2.51 11.27 -7.41
C GLN A 212 3.87 11.69 -8.03
N ILE A 213 4.68 10.71 -8.44
CA ILE A 213 6.02 10.92 -8.99
C ILE A 213 5.91 11.43 -10.43
N THR A 214 6.27 12.69 -10.64
CA THR A 214 6.29 13.38 -11.94
C THR A 214 7.70 13.90 -12.27
N GLY A 215 7.91 14.40 -13.49
CA GLY A 215 9.16 15.05 -13.91
C GLY A 215 10.39 14.15 -14.17
N LEU A 216 10.38 12.88 -13.76
CA LEU A 216 11.50 11.97 -13.96
C LEU A 216 11.66 11.54 -15.44
N LYS A 217 12.84 11.79 -16.02
CA LYS A 217 13.18 11.49 -17.42
C LYS A 217 13.23 9.99 -17.76
N GLY A 218 13.53 9.14 -16.79
CA GLY A 218 13.78 7.71 -17.01
C GLY A 218 14.45 7.01 -15.84
N THR A 219 14.91 5.78 -16.08
CA THR A 219 15.74 4.99 -15.15
C THR A 219 17.15 4.85 -15.70
N ALA A 220 18.17 4.86 -14.85
CA ALA A 220 19.55 4.58 -15.23
C ALA A 220 19.81 3.06 -15.23
N VAL A 221 20.80 2.62 -16.02
CA VAL A 221 21.26 1.22 -16.06
C VAL A 221 22.66 1.14 -15.50
N ASN A 222 22.83 0.40 -14.41
CA ASN A 222 24.12 0.16 -13.77
C ASN A 222 24.61 -1.20 -14.25
N VAL A 223 25.73 -1.24 -14.97
CA VAL A 223 26.38 -2.49 -15.42
C VAL A 223 27.62 -2.67 -14.55
N GLN A 224 27.66 -3.71 -13.74
CA GLN A 224 28.68 -3.88 -12.69
C GLN A 224 29.23 -5.31 -12.70
N ALA A 225 30.56 -5.45 -12.58
CA ALA A 225 31.23 -6.75 -12.53
C ALA A 225 30.66 -7.65 -11.42
N MET A 226 30.50 -8.95 -11.71
CA MET A 226 29.99 -9.92 -10.75
C MET A 226 30.99 -10.20 -9.64
N VAL A 227 30.45 -10.29 -8.41
CA VAL A 227 31.09 -10.92 -7.25
C VAL A 227 30.14 -11.98 -6.71
N TYR A 228 30.69 -13.13 -6.31
CA TYR A 228 29.90 -14.33 -6.04
C TYR A 228 29.86 -14.64 -4.53
N GLY A 229 28.66 -14.59 -3.95
CA GLY A 229 28.44 -15.03 -2.57
C GLY A 229 28.39 -16.56 -2.40
N ASN A 230 28.45 -17.31 -3.50
CA ASN A 230 28.13 -18.74 -3.59
C ASN A 230 29.25 -19.62 -4.18
N MET A 231 30.52 -19.28 -3.95
CA MET A 231 31.69 -20.10 -4.33
C MET A 231 32.14 -21.09 -3.23
N GLY A 232 31.31 -21.32 -2.21
CA GLY A 232 31.63 -22.15 -1.05
C GLY A 232 31.49 -21.42 0.29
N ASN A 233 31.89 -22.10 1.36
CA ASN A 233 31.62 -21.65 2.75
C ASN A 233 32.47 -20.45 3.21
N THR A 234 33.45 -20.02 2.41
CA THR A 234 34.22 -18.78 2.61
C THR A 234 33.62 -17.58 1.85
N SER A 235 32.52 -17.77 1.13
CA SER A 235 31.75 -16.74 0.44
C SER A 235 30.39 -16.53 1.10
N GLY A 236 29.78 -15.36 0.88
CA GLY A 236 28.42 -15.09 1.32
C GLY A 236 27.89 -13.76 0.81
N THR A 237 26.64 -13.47 1.15
CA THR A 237 25.95 -12.23 0.78
C THR A 237 25.15 -11.72 1.99
N GLY A 238 25.03 -10.41 2.16
CA GLY A 238 24.29 -9.83 3.29
C GLY A 238 23.71 -8.46 3.00
N VAL A 239 22.70 -8.09 3.79
CA VAL A 239 22.08 -6.76 3.80
C VAL A 239 22.02 -6.31 5.25
N LEU A 240 22.53 -5.11 5.53
CA LEU A 240 22.49 -4.52 6.87
C LEU A 240 22.14 -3.03 6.84
N PHE A 241 21.60 -2.59 7.96
CA PHE A 241 21.43 -1.21 8.35
C PHE A 241 22.47 -0.89 9.45
N THR A 242 23.02 0.32 9.42
CA THR A 242 24.02 0.78 10.42
C THR A 242 23.42 1.05 11.80
N ARG A 243 22.08 1.07 11.89
CA ARG A 243 21.25 1.16 13.09
C ARG A 243 20.03 0.26 12.92
N ASN A 244 19.40 -0.13 14.01
CA ASN A 244 18.11 -0.84 13.95
C ASN A 244 17.04 0.09 13.31
N PRO A 245 16.42 -0.28 12.17
CA PRO A 245 15.49 0.58 11.45
C PRO A 245 14.15 0.76 12.18
N SER A 246 13.81 -0.12 13.13
CA SER A 246 12.55 -0.09 13.89
C SER A 246 12.68 0.62 15.25
N THR A 247 13.87 0.59 15.88
CA THR A 247 14.09 1.18 17.22
C THR A 247 15.05 2.37 17.24
N GLY A 248 15.80 2.60 16.16
CA GLY A 248 16.86 3.62 16.09
C GLY A 248 18.15 3.28 16.85
N GLU A 249 18.22 2.11 17.49
CA GLU A 249 19.38 1.64 18.27
C GLU A 249 20.68 1.70 17.43
N PRO A 250 21.79 2.27 17.94
CA PRO A 250 23.04 2.44 17.21
C PRO A 250 23.86 1.13 17.14
N LYS A 251 23.24 0.07 16.58
CA LYS A 251 23.77 -1.28 16.45
C LYS A 251 23.51 -1.78 15.03
N LEU A 252 24.47 -2.53 14.47
CA LEU A 252 24.31 -3.17 13.17
C LEU A 252 23.11 -4.14 13.21
N TYR A 253 22.19 -4.00 12.27
CA TYR A 253 20.98 -4.81 12.16
C TYR A 253 20.85 -5.32 10.72
N GLY A 254 20.83 -6.64 10.51
CA GLY A 254 20.83 -7.20 9.18
C GLY A 254 21.00 -8.72 9.15
N GLU A 255 21.05 -9.25 7.94
CA GLU A 255 21.11 -10.69 7.65
C GLU A 255 22.31 -11.00 6.75
N PHE A 256 22.87 -12.21 6.89
CA PHE A 256 23.97 -12.71 6.08
C PHE A 256 23.78 -14.20 5.79
N LEU A 257 23.94 -14.58 4.52
CA LEU A 257 23.79 -15.94 4.02
C LEU A 257 25.13 -16.41 3.47
N VAL A 258 25.69 -17.46 4.09
CA VAL A 258 26.89 -18.15 3.62
C VAL A 258 26.56 -18.94 2.35
N ASN A 259 27.48 -18.95 1.38
CA ASN A 259 27.40 -19.73 0.14
C ASN A 259 26.12 -19.50 -0.70
N ALA A 260 25.65 -18.24 -0.77
CA ALA A 260 24.35 -17.89 -1.35
C ALA A 260 24.37 -16.60 -2.21
N GLN A 261 23.31 -16.40 -2.99
CA GLN A 261 22.95 -15.12 -3.62
C GLN A 261 21.48 -14.83 -3.32
N PHE A 262 21.12 -13.58 -3.01
CA PHE A 262 19.73 -13.20 -2.74
C PHE A 262 18.86 -13.29 -4.01
N LYS A 263 17.89 -14.21 -4.04
CA LYS A 263 16.71 -14.13 -4.93
C LYS A 263 15.59 -13.35 -4.21
N ASN A 264 15.16 -12.24 -4.81
CA ASN A 264 13.88 -11.50 -4.61
C ASN A 264 13.35 -11.28 -3.15
N PRO A 265 13.44 -10.06 -2.56
CA PRO A 265 12.97 -9.74 -1.20
C PRO A 265 11.45 -9.76 -0.92
N ALA A 266 10.63 -10.46 -1.72
CA ALA A 266 9.19 -10.24 -1.82
C ALA A 266 8.29 -11.33 -1.18
N ALA A 267 8.81 -12.07 -0.20
CA ALA A 267 8.26 -13.35 0.31
C ALA A 267 6.86 -13.32 0.97
N TYR A 268 6.17 -12.18 1.01
CA TYR A 268 4.80 -12.05 1.52
C TYR A 268 3.73 -11.93 0.43
N LYS A 269 4.11 -11.77 -0.85
CA LYS A 269 3.16 -11.53 -1.96
C LYS A 269 2.10 -12.63 -2.07
N ASP A 270 2.54 -13.88 -1.97
CA ASP A 270 1.69 -15.06 -2.17
C ASP A 270 0.80 -15.35 -0.95
N GLN A 271 0.90 -14.52 0.09
CA GLN A 271 0.09 -14.55 1.31
C GLN A 271 -0.93 -13.38 1.37
N VAL A 272 -1.01 -12.54 0.31
CA VAL A 272 -1.95 -11.43 0.23
C VAL A 272 -3.35 -11.94 -0.15
N VAL A 273 -4.21 -12.13 0.85
CA VAL A 273 -5.57 -12.70 0.67
C VAL A 273 -6.62 -11.72 0.11
N ALA A 274 -6.36 -10.41 0.18
CA ALA A 274 -7.29 -9.35 -0.25
C ALA A 274 -6.55 -8.00 -0.41
N THR A 275 -7.13 -7.03 -1.12
CA THR A 275 -6.60 -5.64 -1.19
C THR A 275 -7.70 -4.60 -0.96
N GLY A 276 -7.39 -3.53 -0.24
CA GLY A 276 -8.31 -2.40 -0.01
C GLY A 276 -7.61 -1.04 -0.17
N LEU A 277 -8.36 0.03 0.10
CA LEU A 277 -7.86 1.40 0.04
C LEU A 277 -6.90 1.68 1.22
N PRO A 278 -5.73 2.31 0.98
CA PRO A 278 -4.74 2.62 2.03
C PRO A 278 -5.18 3.83 2.86
N ALA A 279 -6.23 3.64 3.66
CA ALA A 279 -6.93 4.68 4.41
C ALA A 279 -6.06 5.41 5.42
N SER A 280 -5.15 4.72 6.10
CA SER A 280 -4.18 5.31 7.02
C SER A 280 -2.87 4.49 7.03
N PRO A 281 -1.69 5.12 6.92
CA PRO A 281 -0.42 4.41 6.75
C PRO A 281 0.00 3.69 8.04
N GLY A 282 0.64 2.54 7.88
CA GLY A 282 1.24 1.77 8.97
C GLY A 282 1.39 0.29 8.60
N ALA A 283 1.94 -0.48 9.53
CA ALA A 283 1.93 -1.95 9.48
C ALA A 283 1.33 -2.45 10.80
N ALA A 284 0.41 -3.41 10.71
CA ALA A 284 -0.28 -3.97 11.87
C ALA A 284 -0.21 -5.50 11.86
N ILE A 285 0.13 -6.09 13.01
CA ILE A 285 0.15 -7.53 13.25
C ILE A 285 -0.65 -7.79 14.53
N GLY A 286 -1.47 -8.83 14.55
CA GLY A 286 -2.48 -9.07 15.58
C GLY A 286 -3.64 -9.94 15.08
N GLN A 287 -4.47 -10.42 16.01
CA GLN A 287 -5.61 -11.30 15.76
C GLN A 287 -6.86 -10.52 15.35
N ILE A 288 -7.70 -11.12 14.50
CA ILE A 288 -8.90 -10.48 13.97
C ILE A 288 -10.02 -10.47 15.02
N VAL A 289 -10.65 -9.31 15.22
CA VAL A 289 -11.79 -9.12 16.13
C VAL A 289 -12.91 -8.30 15.47
N PHE A 290 -14.17 -8.52 15.87
CA PHE A 290 -15.37 -8.12 15.10
C PHE A 290 -16.27 -7.09 15.78
N SER A 291 -15.83 -6.49 16.87
CA SER A 291 -16.51 -5.39 17.55
C SER A 291 -15.47 -4.52 18.26
N ALA A 292 -15.83 -3.29 18.60
CA ALA A 292 -14.91 -2.38 19.26
C ALA A 292 -14.49 -2.84 20.65
N ASP A 293 -15.47 -3.02 21.55
CA ASP A 293 -15.56 -4.11 22.50
C ASP A 293 -14.38 -5.11 22.45
N ASP A 294 -14.36 -5.99 21.45
CA ASP A 294 -13.41 -7.09 21.33
C ASP A 294 -11.97 -6.56 21.19
N ALA A 295 -11.76 -5.45 20.47
CA ALA A 295 -10.44 -4.83 20.35
C ALA A 295 -9.96 -4.18 21.66
N GLU A 296 -10.86 -3.60 22.47
CA GLU A 296 -10.52 -3.04 23.78
C GLU A 296 -10.05 -4.13 24.76
N ALA A 297 -10.62 -5.33 24.68
CA ALA A 297 -10.22 -6.47 25.51
C ALA A 297 -8.82 -7.00 25.15
N TRP A 298 -8.47 -7.03 23.87
CA TRP A 298 -7.20 -7.60 23.36
C TRP A 298 -6.07 -6.56 23.19
N GLN A 299 -6.39 -5.26 23.28
CA GLN A 299 -5.46 -4.13 23.14
C GLN A 299 -4.43 -4.30 22.00
N LYS A 300 -3.14 -4.28 22.34
CA LYS A 300 -2.00 -4.28 21.40
C LYS A 300 -1.82 -5.57 20.61
N GLU A 301 -2.68 -6.57 20.78
CA GLU A 301 -2.66 -7.81 20.00
C GLU A 301 -3.88 -7.95 19.06
N GLY A 302 -4.86 -7.04 19.11
CA GLY A 302 -6.07 -7.08 18.28
C GLY A 302 -5.99 -6.28 16.97
N LYS A 303 -6.79 -6.68 15.97
CA LYS A 303 -7.09 -5.98 14.71
C LYS A 303 -8.60 -5.95 14.50
N GLN A 304 -9.20 -4.77 14.45
CA GLN A 304 -10.64 -4.66 14.28
C GLN A 304 -11.02 -4.79 12.80
N VAL A 305 -11.94 -5.71 12.51
CA VAL A 305 -12.45 -5.99 11.17
C VAL A 305 -13.97 -5.86 11.19
N ARG A 306 -14.51 -4.97 10.37
CA ARG A 306 -15.95 -4.63 10.35
C ARG A 306 -16.46 -4.54 8.91
N THR A 307 -17.78 -4.61 8.73
CA THR A 307 -18.39 -4.26 7.44
C THR A 307 -18.13 -2.78 7.12
N GLU A 308 -18.55 -1.91 8.04
CA GLU A 308 -18.18 -0.49 8.17
C GLU A 308 -18.08 -0.17 9.67
N THR A 309 -17.35 0.89 10.06
CA THR A 309 -17.26 1.33 11.47
C THR A 309 -18.22 2.48 11.75
N SER A 310 -18.90 2.44 12.88
CA SER A 310 -19.79 3.49 13.40
C SER A 310 -19.16 4.25 14.58
N PRO A 311 -19.78 5.33 15.10
CA PRO A 311 -19.28 6.04 16.28
C PRO A 311 -19.19 5.16 17.55
N GLU A 312 -20.03 4.14 17.71
CA GLU A 312 -19.85 3.16 18.79
C GLU A 312 -18.61 2.25 18.61
N ASP A 313 -18.00 2.19 17.41
CA ASP A 313 -16.76 1.43 17.21
C ASP A 313 -15.48 2.12 17.75
N VAL A 314 -15.58 3.38 18.21
CA VAL A 314 -14.44 4.29 18.46
C VAL A 314 -13.41 3.76 19.48
N GLY A 315 -13.83 3.25 20.63
CA GLY A 315 -12.88 2.84 21.68
C GLY A 315 -12.03 1.63 21.27
N GLY A 316 -12.64 0.65 20.59
CA GLY A 316 -11.94 -0.48 19.99
C GLY A 316 -11.02 -0.11 18.84
N MET A 317 -11.42 0.86 18.01
CA MET A 317 -10.52 1.42 16.99
C MET A 317 -9.30 2.06 17.67
N HIS A 318 -9.49 2.68 18.85
CA HIS A 318 -8.42 3.22 19.68
C HIS A 318 -7.61 2.15 20.44
N ALA A 319 -8.09 0.90 20.54
CA ALA A 319 -7.33 -0.22 21.10
C ALA A 319 -6.52 -1.03 20.07
N ALA A 320 -7.11 -1.37 18.91
CA ALA A 320 -6.52 -2.26 17.91
C ALA A 320 -5.19 -1.76 17.29
N GLN A 321 -4.28 -2.68 16.92
CA GLN A 321 -3.08 -2.39 16.12
C GLN A 321 -3.41 -1.80 14.73
N GLY A 322 -4.52 -2.21 14.14
CA GLY A 322 -4.98 -1.72 12.85
C GLY A 322 -6.43 -2.08 12.57
N ILE A 323 -7.02 -1.38 11.61
CA ILE A 323 -8.44 -1.42 11.26
C ILE A 323 -8.62 -1.86 9.81
N LEU A 324 -9.61 -2.71 9.56
CA LEU A 324 -9.97 -3.20 8.22
C LEU A 324 -11.48 -3.10 8.02
N THR A 325 -11.94 -2.49 6.93
CA THR A 325 -13.37 -2.48 6.56
C THR A 325 -13.63 -3.04 5.18
N ALA A 326 -14.75 -3.75 5.03
CA ALA A 326 -15.21 -4.29 3.73
C ALA A 326 -15.70 -3.17 2.80
N ARG A 327 -16.35 -2.14 3.37
CA ARG A 327 -16.87 -0.96 2.66
C ARG A 327 -16.27 0.35 3.23
N GLY A 328 -16.70 1.49 2.71
CA GLY A 328 -16.22 2.82 3.11
C GLY A 328 -14.99 3.31 2.33
N GLY A 329 -15.01 4.57 1.89
CA GLY A 329 -13.91 5.19 1.13
C GLY A 329 -12.80 5.80 2.00
N MET A 330 -11.89 6.55 1.36
CA MET A 330 -10.80 7.30 2.03
C MET A 330 -11.29 8.35 3.05
N THR A 331 -12.56 8.76 2.97
CA THR A 331 -13.26 9.69 3.86
C THR A 331 -14.23 9.01 4.83
N SER A 332 -14.28 7.67 4.85
CA SER A 332 -15.12 6.92 5.79
C SER A 332 -14.72 7.17 7.25
N HIS A 333 -15.64 6.89 8.18
CA HIS A 333 -15.39 6.95 9.63
C HIS A 333 -14.09 6.23 10.02
N ALA A 334 -13.92 4.99 9.55
CA ALA A 334 -12.70 4.19 9.75
C ALA A 334 -11.43 4.95 9.32
N ALA A 335 -11.45 5.50 8.11
CA ALA A 335 -10.30 6.17 7.51
C ALA A 335 -9.96 7.52 8.17
N VAL A 336 -10.96 8.31 8.56
CA VAL A 336 -10.76 9.60 9.23
C VAL A 336 -10.23 9.38 10.65
N VAL A 337 -10.89 8.53 11.43
CA VAL A 337 -10.56 8.28 12.84
C VAL A 337 -9.20 7.59 12.98
N ALA A 338 -8.89 6.59 12.14
CA ALA A 338 -7.59 5.91 12.20
C ALA A 338 -6.41 6.83 11.86
N ARG A 339 -6.57 7.76 10.91
CA ARG A 339 -5.57 8.80 10.62
C ARG A 339 -5.38 9.75 11.80
N GLY A 340 -6.47 10.14 12.47
CA GLY A 340 -6.42 10.99 13.67
C GLY A 340 -5.57 10.43 14.81
N TRP A 341 -5.40 9.10 14.89
CA TRP A 341 -4.56 8.42 15.89
C TRP A 341 -3.28 7.79 15.31
N GLY A 342 -2.95 8.05 14.04
CA GLY A 342 -1.75 7.49 13.39
C GLY A 342 -1.74 5.96 13.27
N LYS A 343 -2.91 5.32 13.24
CA LYS A 343 -3.05 3.86 13.19
C LYS A 343 -3.13 3.34 11.75
N CYS A 344 -2.66 2.12 11.53
CA CYS A 344 -2.81 1.42 10.25
C CYS A 344 -4.30 1.19 9.94
N CYS A 345 -4.77 1.59 8.75
CA CYS A 345 -6.14 1.33 8.31
C CYS A 345 -6.20 0.99 6.82
N VAL A 346 -6.97 -0.04 6.49
CA VAL A 346 -7.34 -0.42 5.13
C VAL A 346 -8.87 -0.37 5.03
N ALA A 347 -9.42 0.50 4.18
CA ALA A 347 -10.87 0.67 4.05
C ALA A 347 -11.38 0.16 2.68
N GLY A 348 -12.66 -0.16 2.57
CA GLY A 348 -13.29 -0.51 1.29
C GLY A 348 -12.67 -1.75 0.61
N CYS A 349 -12.29 -2.75 1.40
CA CYS A 349 -11.73 -4.01 0.91
C CYS A 349 -12.85 -4.92 0.40
N ALA A 350 -13.31 -4.68 -0.84
CA ALA A 350 -14.47 -5.36 -1.41
C ALA A 350 -14.36 -6.90 -1.49
N ASP A 351 -13.14 -7.45 -1.45
CA ASP A 351 -12.86 -8.88 -1.52
C ASP A 351 -13.19 -9.65 -0.21
N ILE A 352 -13.46 -8.97 0.90
CA ILE A 352 -13.81 -9.61 2.19
C ILE A 352 -15.31 -9.54 2.47
N HIS A 353 -15.90 -10.68 2.85
CA HIS A 353 -17.28 -10.73 3.34
C HIS A 353 -17.29 -10.85 4.87
N VAL A 354 -17.63 -9.75 5.55
CA VAL A 354 -17.80 -9.71 7.01
C VAL A 354 -19.26 -10.00 7.36
N ASN A 355 -19.48 -10.92 8.29
CA ASN A 355 -20.76 -11.21 8.91
C ASN A 355 -20.62 -10.96 10.41
N ASP A 356 -21.05 -9.78 10.85
CA ASP A 356 -20.89 -9.30 12.24
C ASP A 356 -21.71 -10.13 13.25
N VAL A 357 -22.80 -10.78 12.83
CA VAL A 357 -23.67 -11.62 13.69
C VAL A 357 -23.03 -12.97 13.99
N ALA A 358 -22.51 -13.65 12.97
CA ALA A 358 -21.73 -14.87 13.12
C ALA A 358 -20.29 -14.59 13.63
N LYS A 359 -19.88 -13.30 13.60
CA LYS A 359 -18.50 -12.81 13.79
C LYS A 359 -17.50 -13.54 12.90
N VAL A 360 -17.65 -13.35 11.59
CA VAL A 360 -16.84 -14.04 10.56
C VAL A 360 -16.39 -13.05 9.51
N MET A 361 -15.08 -12.95 9.28
CA MET A 361 -14.54 -12.48 8.00
C MET A 361 -14.34 -13.71 7.12
N THR A 362 -14.86 -13.67 5.90
CA THR A 362 -14.65 -14.69 4.88
C THR A 362 -13.85 -14.06 3.75
N ALA A 363 -12.62 -14.53 3.56
CA ALA A 363 -11.74 -14.17 2.44
C ALA A 363 -11.05 -15.46 1.99
N ALA A 364 -11.39 -15.94 0.79
CA ALA A 364 -11.06 -17.26 0.23
C ALA A 364 -11.45 -18.50 1.07
N THR A 365 -11.04 -18.65 2.34
CA THR A 365 -11.09 -19.96 3.05
C THR A 365 -11.16 -20.00 4.60
N MET A 366 -11.21 -18.89 5.37
CA MET A 366 -11.14 -18.92 6.87
C MET A 366 -12.27 -18.17 7.65
N ARG A 367 -12.38 -18.39 9.00
CA ARG A 367 -13.52 -18.00 9.89
C ARG A 367 -13.24 -18.18 11.44
N LEU A 368 -13.27 -17.12 12.30
CA LEU A 368 -13.01 -17.13 13.81
C LEU A 368 -13.65 -15.91 14.59
N VAL A 369 -13.77 -15.88 15.96
CA VAL A 369 -14.78 -15.06 16.76
C VAL A 369 -14.38 -14.51 18.22
N LYS A 370 -14.78 -13.26 18.62
CA LYS A 370 -15.07 -12.63 20.01
C LYS A 370 -13.94 -12.08 20.97
N MET A 371 -14.08 -11.25 22.07
CA MET A 371 -15.05 -10.40 22.89
C MET A 371 -14.24 -9.54 23.97
N THR A 372 -14.62 -8.59 24.88
CA THR A 372 -15.36 -7.25 24.95
C THR A 372 -14.82 -6.35 26.14
N ILE A 373 -14.48 -5.03 25.99
CA ILE A 373 -14.17 -3.96 27.05
C ILE A 373 -14.60 -2.50 26.58
N MET A 374 -14.46 -1.42 27.39
CA MET A 374 -14.96 0.00 27.23
C MET A 374 -14.00 1.13 27.73
N MET A 375 -14.08 2.39 27.20
CA MET A 375 -13.16 3.55 27.46
C MET A 375 -13.77 4.99 27.60
N ALA A 376 -12.99 6.01 28.02
CA ALA A 376 -13.44 7.42 28.24
C ALA A 376 -12.34 8.55 28.20
N SER A 377 -12.76 9.83 28.30
CA SER A 377 -11.99 11.06 28.70
C SER A 377 -11.29 12.00 27.68
N LEU A 378 -11.88 12.27 26.50
CA LEU A 378 -11.41 13.29 25.55
C LEU A 378 -12.51 14.34 25.22
N PRO A 379 -12.18 15.51 24.62
CA PRO A 379 -13.20 16.40 24.04
C PRO A 379 -13.93 15.71 22.88
N VAL A 380 -15.22 16.02 22.72
CA VAL A 380 -16.10 15.31 21.75
C VAL A 380 -16.93 16.31 20.95
N THR A 381 -16.58 16.46 19.67
CA THR A 381 -17.34 17.26 18.70
C THR A 381 -18.47 16.43 18.10
N ILE A 382 -19.71 16.69 18.51
CA ILE A 382 -20.91 15.96 18.09
C ILE A 382 -21.61 16.77 17.00
N ARG A 383 -21.68 16.20 15.79
CA ARG A 383 -22.42 16.77 14.67
C ARG A 383 -23.92 16.48 14.84
N LEU A 384 -24.76 17.50 14.64
CA LEU A 384 -26.22 17.33 14.61
C LEU A 384 -26.66 16.52 13.39
N LEU A 385 -27.95 16.17 13.33
CA LEU A 385 -28.55 15.38 12.25
C LEU A 385 -28.26 16.01 10.88
N ASP A 386 -27.53 15.26 10.05
CA ASP A 386 -27.14 15.62 8.69
C ASP A 386 -28.02 14.98 7.61
N PRO A 387 -28.29 13.66 7.57
CA PRO A 387 -29.00 13.06 6.44
C PRO A 387 -30.47 13.49 6.32
N PRO A 388 -31.03 13.54 5.08
CA PRO A 388 -32.45 13.77 4.82
C PRO A 388 -33.27 12.59 5.34
N LEU A 389 -34.54 12.85 5.65
CA LEU A 389 -35.41 11.88 6.33
C LEU A 389 -35.67 10.58 5.54
N HIS A 390 -35.50 10.57 4.22
CA HIS A 390 -35.65 9.36 3.41
C HIS A 390 -34.52 8.34 3.61
N GLU A 391 -33.36 8.72 4.15
CA GLU A 391 -32.28 7.77 4.50
C GLU A 391 -32.65 6.91 5.74
N PHE A 392 -33.77 7.20 6.42
CA PHE A 392 -34.31 6.41 7.54
C PHE A 392 -35.53 5.54 7.17
N LEU A 393 -35.89 5.46 5.88
CA LEU A 393 -36.91 4.54 5.39
C LEU A 393 -36.30 3.14 5.17
N PRO A 394 -37.08 2.04 5.29
CA PRO A 394 -36.59 0.70 4.97
C PRO A 394 -36.13 0.58 3.50
N GLU A 395 -35.09 -0.21 3.23
CA GLU A 395 -34.71 -0.58 1.86
C GLU A 395 -35.68 -1.66 1.32
N GLY A 396 -36.07 -1.58 0.05
CA GLY A 396 -36.97 -2.54 -0.60
C GLY A 396 -37.80 -1.92 -1.73
N ASP A 397 -38.80 -2.66 -2.22
CA ASP A 397 -39.85 -2.08 -3.07
C ASP A 397 -40.83 -1.25 -2.21
N VAL A 398 -41.47 -0.25 -2.82
CA VAL A 398 -42.36 0.69 -2.10
C VAL A 398 -43.54 -0.02 -1.41
N GLY A 399 -43.99 -1.16 -1.94
CA GLY A 399 -45.00 -2.01 -1.29
C GLY A 399 -44.51 -2.58 0.05
N ASP A 400 -43.29 -3.13 0.08
CA ASP A 400 -42.67 -3.69 1.28
C ASP A 400 -42.40 -2.60 2.33
N MET A 401 -41.91 -1.43 1.88
CA MET A 401 -41.72 -0.25 2.75
C MET A 401 -43.02 0.14 3.46
N VAL A 402 -44.13 0.25 2.71
CA VAL A 402 -45.44 0.60 3.25
C VAL A 402 -45.96 -0.49 4.19
N GLU A 403 -45.76 -1.77 3.86
CA GLU A 403 -46.16 -2.89 4.73
C GLU A 403 -45.39 -2.94 6.05
N VAL A 404 -44.09 -2.63 6.07
CA VAL A 404 -43.28 -2.56 7.29
C VAL A 404 -43.72 -1.36 8.13
N LEU A 405 -43.77 -0.16 7.53
CA LEU A 405 -44.11 1.07 8.25
C LEU A 405 -45.55 1.07 8.79
N ALA A 406 -46.50 0.40 8.12
CA ALA A 406 -47.88 0.29 8.60
C ALA A 406 -48.01 -0.58 9.87
N LYS A 407 -47.15 -1.62 10.01
CA LYS A 407 -47.16 -2.51 11.19
C LYS A 407 -46.70 -1.78 12.45
N ASP A 408 -45.70 -0.90 12.32
CA ASP A 408 -45.06 -0.24 13.47
C ASP A 408 -45.64 1.14 13.83
N SER A 409 -46.22 1.86 12.86
CA SER A 409 -46.67 3.26 13.08
C SER A 409 -48.16 3.44 13.38
N GLY A 410 -49.02 2.48 13.01
CA GLY A 410 -50.48 2.63 13.10
C GLY A 410 -51.10 3.67 12.16
N ILE A 411 -50.32 4.18 11.19
CA ILE A 411 -50.76 5.15 10.17
C ILE A 411 -51.37 4.40 8.97
N SER A 412 -52.30 5.03 8.23
CA SER A 412 -52.86 4.42 7.01
C SER A 412 -51.82 4.26 5.90
N THR A 413 -51.96 3.22 5.08
CA THR A 413 -51.07 2.94 3.95
C THR A 413 -51.02 4.07 2.93
N GLU A 414 -52.15 4.75 2.68
CA GLU A 414 -52.24 5.93 1.82
C GLU A 414 -51.43 7.11 2.36
N GLU A 415 -51.47 7.37 3.67
CA GLU A 415 -50.69 8.46 4.27
C GLU A 415 -49.19 8.12 4.32
N ILE A 416 -48.82 6.86 4.58
CA ILE A 416 -47.43 6.40 4.51
C ILE A 416 -46.87 6.58 3.10
N LEU A 417 -47.59 6.12 2.07
CA LEU A 417 -47.20 6.31 0.66
C LEU A 417 -47.00 7.80 0.34
N SER A 418 -47.98 8.64 0.71
CA SER A 418 -47.90 10.09 0.48
C SER A 418 -46.80 10.79 1.29
N ARG A 419 -46.30 10.18 2.38
CA ARG A 419 -45.11 10.67 3.11
C ARG A 419 -43.82 10.23 2.41
N ILE A 420 -43.72 8.99 1.92
CA ILE A 420 -42.57 8.50 1.14
C ILE A 420 -42.38 9.35 -0.12
N GLU A 421 -43.45 9.62 -0.87
CA GLU A 421 -43.40 10.49 -2.06
C GLU A 421 -42.90 11.91 -1.75
N LYS A 422 -43.36 12.51 -0.63
CA LYS A 422 -42.96 13.86 -0.19
C LYS A 422 -41.53 13.95 0.33
N LEU A 423 -40.95 12.83 0.77
CA LEU A 423 -39.56 12.74 1.22
C LEU A 423 -38.60 12.34 0.10
N SER A 424 -39.10 11.96 -1.09
CA SER A 424 -38.29 11.61 -2.24
C SER A 424 -37.66 12.85 -2.88
N GLU A 425 -36.34 12.89 -3.00
CA GLU A 425 -35.59 14.02 -3.57
C GLU A 425 -34.77 13.61 -4.79
N VAL A 426 -34.74 14.48 -5.82
CA VAL A 426 -33.97 14.23 -7.05
C VAL A 426 -32.45 14.30 -6.80
N ASN A 427 -32.00 15.06 -5.79
CA ASN A 427 -30.59 15.21 -5.42
C ASN A 427 -30.41 15.25 -3.88
N PRO A 428 -30.52 14.12 -3.16
CA PRO A 428 -30.46 14.04 -1.69
C PRO A 428 -29.27 14.75 -1.03
N MET A 429 -28.10 14.73 -1.68
CA MET A 429 -26.88 15.40 -1.18
C MET A 429 -27.06 16.93 -1.05
N LEU A 430 -27.93 17.54 -1.84
CA LEU A 430 -28.17 18.98 -1.88
C LEU A 430 -29.57 19.37 -1.39
N GLY A 431 -30.36 18.41 -0.88
CA GLY A 431 -31.77 18.55 -0.56
C GLY A 431 -32.09 18.98 0.87
N PHE A 432 -33.18 18.46 1.42
CA PHE A 432 -33.77 18.86 2.70
C PHE A 432 -33.12 18.13 3.89
N ARG A 433 -31.83 18.45 4.09
CA ARG A 433 -30.93 17.81 5.06
C ARG A 433 -30.17 18.85 5.92
N GLY A 434 -29.44 18.39 6.92
CA GLY A 434 -28.58 19.22 7.77
C GLY A 434 -29.31 20.34 8.52
N CYS A 435 -28.69 21.53 8.63
CA CYS A 435 -29.29 22.67 9.35
C CYS A 435 -30.68 23.07 8.82
N ARG A 436 -31.00 22.79 7.54
CA ARG A 436 -32.30 23.12 6.93
C ARG A 436 -33.42 22.35 7.61
N LEU A 437 -33.20 21.05 7.82
CA LEU A 437 -34.11 20.17 8.53
C LEU A 437 -34.28 20.62 9.99
N GLY A 438 -33.19 20.97 10.68
CA GLY A 438 -33.22 21.51 12.04
C GLY A 438 -33.78 22.94 12.18
N ILE A 439 -33.89 23.71 11.08
CA ILE A 439 -34.59 25.01 11.06
C ILE A 439 -36.09 24.78 10.92
N SER A 440 -36.51 23.87 10.02
CA SER A 440 -37.92 23.52 9.83
C SER A 440 -38.52 22.72 10.99
N TYR A 441 -37.71 21.90 11.68
CA TYR A 441 -38.11 21.08 12.83
C TYR A 441 -37.15 21.31 14.01
N PRO A 442 -37.23 22.46 14.72
CA PRO A 442 -36.33 22.79 15.84
C PRO A 442 -36.35 21.79 17.00
N GLU A 443 -37.40 20.97 17.11
CA GLU A 443 -37.52 19.85 18.03
C GLU A 443 -36.46 18.77 17.83
N LEU A 444 -35.98 18.54 16.60
CA LEU A 444 -34.90 17.58 16.33
C LEU A 444 -33.58 18.07 16.95
N THR A 445 -33.21 19.32 16.66
CA THR A 445 -32.04 19.98 17.27
C THR A 445 -32.17 20.06 18.79
N ARG A 446 -33.37 20.33 19.33
CA ARG A 446 -33.62 20.33 20.77
C ARG A 446 -33.42 18.94 21.39
N MET A 447 -33.94 17.88 20.76
CA MET A 447 -33.77 16.51 21.24
C MET A 447 -32.29 16.12 21.29
N GLN A 448 -31.54 16.38 20.21
CA GLN A 448 -30.11 16.09 20.17
C GLN A 448 -29.31 16.93 21.18
N ALA A 449 -29.53 18.25 21.23
CA ALA A 449 -28.84 19.13 22.17
C ALA A 449 -29.16 18.77 23.64
N ARG A 450 -30.39 18.36 23.94
CA ARG A 450 -30.80 17.87 25.26
C ARG A 450 -30.04 16.59 25.62
N ALA A 451 -30.07 15.57 24.76
CA ALA A 451 -29.38 14.30 25.00
C ALA A 451 -27.87 14.47 25.21
N ILE A 452 -27.21 15.34 24.41
CA ILE A 452 -25.79 15.67 24.57
C ILE A 452 -25.51 16.29 25.94
N MET A 453 -26.32 17.27 26.37
CA MET A 453 -26.11 17.97 27.63
C MET A 453 -26.47 17.11 28.85
N GLU A 454 -27.53 16.29 28.77
CA GLU A 454 -27.93 15.37 29.85
C GLU A 454 -26.90 14.25 30.03
N ALA A 455 -26.35 13.70 28.95
CA ALA A 455 -25.22 12.77 29.02
C ALA A 455 -23.96 13.43 29.62
N ALA A 456 -23.66 14.67 29.23
CA ALA A 456 -22.53 15.41 29.78
C ALA A 456 -22.69 15.72 31.28
N VAL A 457 -23.93 15.98 31.76
CA VAL A 457 -24.25 16.09 33.20
C VAL A 457 -23.94 14.77 33.89
N ALA A 458 -24.52 13.66 33.42
CA ALA A 458 -24.34 12.35 34.05
C ALA A 458 -22.85 11.93 34.10
N CYS A 459 -22.06 12.17 33.05
CA CYS A 459 -20.62 11.95 33.07
C CYS A 459 -19.90 12.81 34.12
N THR A 460 -20.26 14.09 34.22
CA THR A 460 -19.66 15.04 35.18
C THR A 460 -19.96 14.64 36.63
N GLU A 461 -21.18 14.18 36.91
CA GLU A 461 -21.58 13.68 38.24
C GLU A 461 -20.81 12.41 38.64
N HIS A 462 -20.44 11.56 37.67
CA HIS A 462 -19.57 10.39 37.87
C HIS A 462 -18.07 10.74 37.86
N GLY A 463 -17.71 12.04 37.91
CA GLY A 463 -16.33 12.52 37.96
C GLY A 463 -15.57 12.47 36.63
N VAL A 464 -16.24 12.12 35.52
CA VAL A 464 -15.64 12.12 34.18
C VAL A 464 -15.66 13.54 33.63
N LYS A 465 -14.47 14.13 33.44
CA LYS A 465 -14.35 15.45 32.85
C LYS A 465 -14.71 15.40 31.35
N VAL A 466 -15.78 16.08 30.97
CA VAL A 466 -16.27 16.15 29.59
C VAL A 466 -16.13 17.56 29.00
N HIS A 467 -15.90 17.61 27.69
CA HIS A 467 -15.81 18.84 26.91
C HIS A 467 -16.61 18.65 25.60
N PRO A 468 -17.95 18.80 25.64
CA PRO A 468 -18.81 18.62 24.48
C PRO A 468 -18.77 19.85 23.55
N GLU A 469 -18.68 19.61 22.26
CA GLU A 469 -18.84 20.65 21.22
C GLU A 469 -19.98 20.26 20.29
N ILE A 470 -20.92 21.16 20.04
CA ILE A 470 -22.10 20.87 19.21
C ILE A 470 -21.91 21.55 17.84
N MET A 471 -21.81 20.75 16.78
CA MET A 471 -21.51 21.21 15.43
C MET A 471 -22.74 21.15 14.52
N VAL A 472 -23.08 22.28 13.92
CA VAL A 472 -24.17 22.41 12.95
C VAL A 472 -23.68 22.04 11.53
N PRO A 473 -24.31 21.07 10.84
CA PRO A 473 -23.98 20.69 9.46
C PRO A 473 -24.68 21.57 8.41
N LEU A 474 -24.11 21.61 7.21
CA LEU A 474 -24.66 22.15 5.95
C LEU A 474 -25.07 23.64 5.93
N VAL A 475 -24.53 24.45 6.85
CA VAL A 475 -24.74 25.90 6.91
C VAL A 475 -24.22 26.59 5.64
N GLY A 476 -25.03 27.46 5.04
CA GLY A 476 -24.67 28.33 3.91
C GLY A 476 -24.55 29.82 4.28
N GLY A 477 -25.04 30.26 5.44
CA GLY A 477 -24.97 31.65 5.91
C GLY A 477 -25.16 31.85 7.42
N PRO A 478 -24.82 33.04 7.95
CA PRO A 478 -24.81 33.29 9.39
C PRO A 478 -26.20 33.21 10.05
N GLN A 479 -27.28 33.47 9.31
CA GLN A 479 -28.65 33.41 9.83
C GLN A 479 -29.08 31.98 10.21
N GLU A 480 -28.70 31.00 9.39
CA GLU A 480 -29.01 29.58 9.62
C GLU A 480 -28.30 29.06 10.89
N LEU A 481 -27.03 29.43 11.04
CA LEU A 481 -26.21 29.11 12.20
C LEU A 481 -26.68 29.83 13.47
N ALA A 482 -27.07 31.11 13.37
CA ALA A 482 -27.63 31.85 14.50
C ALA A 482 -28.93 31.22 15.01
N HIS A 483 -29.82 30.77 14.10
CA HIS A 483 -31.04 30.05 14.46
C HIS A 483 -30.73 28.75 15.22
N GLN A 484 -29.88 27.88 14.67
CA GLN A 484 -29.51 26.62 15.34
C GLN A 484 -28.79 26.85 16.66
N THR A 485 -27.88 27.83 16.72
CA THR A 485 -27.18 28.21 17.96
C THR A 485 -28.15 28.68 19.04
N ALA A 486 -29.20 29.43 18.70
CA ALA A 486 -30.21 29.86 19.67
C ALA A 486 -31.00 28.67 20.26
N VAL A 487 -31.37 27.68 19.43
CA VAL A 487 -32.04 26.45 19.89
C VAL A 487 -31.12 25.64 20.81
N ILE A 488 -29.87 25.44 20.41
CA ILE A 488 -28.87 24.69 21.20
C ILE A 488 -28.64 25.37 22.57
N ARG A 489 -28.37 26.68 22.58
CA ARG A 489 -28.07 27.42 23.82
C ARG A 489 -29.22 27.41 24.82
N LYS A 490 -30.43 27.70 24.36
CA LYS A 490 -31.63 27.62 25.21
C LYS A 490 -31.82 26.22 25.80
N THR A 491 -31.60 25.18 24.99
CA THR A 491 -31.74 23.78 25.46
C THR A 491 -30.67 23.43 26.50
N ALA A 492 -29.42 23.88 26.30
CA ALA A 492 -28.34 23.67 27.25
C ALA A 492 -28.58 24.43 28.58
N GLU A 493 -29.11 25.65 28.52
CA GLU A 493 -29.52 26.44 29.69
C GLU A 493 -30.69 25.78 30.44
N GLU A 494 -31.69 25.24 29.73
CA GLU A 494 -32.75 24.42 30.33
C GLU A 494 -32.17 23.19 31.06
N VAL A 495 -31.26 22.42 30.44
CA VAL A 495 -30.68 21.23 31.08
C VAL A 495 -29.84 21.60 32.31
N MET A 496 -28.91 22.55 32.19
CA MET A 496 -28.04 22.96 33.30
C MET A 496 -28.81 23.60 34.47
N SER A 497 -29.95 24.26 34.21
CA SER A 497 -30.80 24.82 35.28
C SER A 497 -31.63 23.76 36.01
N HIS A 498 -31.95 22.63 35.37
CA HIS A 498 -32.66 21.52 36.03
C HIS A 498 -31.71 20.60 36.82
N SER A 499 -30.48 20.38 36.35
CA SER A 499 -29.47 19.58 37.08
C SER A 499 -28.68 20.36 38.13
N GLY A 500 -28.53 21.68 37.95
CA GLY A 500 -27.63 22.50 38.76
C GLY A 500 -26.14 22.34 38.41
N VAL A 501 -25.79 21.43 37.50
CA VAL A 501 -24.43 21.17 37.04
C VAL A 501 -24.07 22.12 35.89
N LYS A 502 -22.94 22.83 36.01
CA LYS A 502 -22.41 23.69 34.94
C LYS A 502 -21.42 22.92 34.07
N ILE A 503 -21.55 23.07 32.76
CA ILE A 503 -20.70 22.41 31.76
C ILE A 503 -20.22 23.44 30.76
N ASP A 504 -18.91 23.49 30.54
CA ASP A 504 -18.32 24.28 29.45
C ASP A 504 -18.50 23.52 28.13
N TYR A 505 -19.28 24.10 27.22
CA TYR A 505 -19.55 23.54 25.90
C TYR A 505 -19.29 24.57 24.79
N LEU A 506 -18.92 24.09 23.61
CA LEU A 506 -18.78 24.92 22.41
C LEU A 506 -19.96 24.70 21.44
N VAL A 507 -20.23 25.71 20.62
CA VAL A 507 -21.11 25.59 19.45
C VAL A 507 -20.34 26.11 18.25
N GLY A 508 -20.33 25.31 17.19
CA GLY A 508 -19.59 25.54 15.95
C GLY A 508 -20.38 25.12 14.72
N THR A 509 -19.76 25.24 13.56
CA THR A 509 -20.33 24.87 12.26
C THR A 509 -19.32 24.10 11.44
N MET A 510 -19.81 23.26 10.53
CA MET A 510 -19.00 22.75 9.42
C MET A 510 -18.97 23.79 8.29
N ILE A 511 -17.83 23.93 7.61
CA ILE A 511 -17.66 24.82 6.44
C ILE A 511 -17.65 23.96 5.16
N GLU A 512 -18.76 23.25 4.93
CA GLU A 512 -18.93 22.31 3.80
C GLU A 512 -19.68 22.91 2.60
N VAL A 513 -20.39 24.03 2.77
CA VAL A 513 -21.05 24.76 1.69
C VAL A 513 -20.12 25.89 1.19
N PRO A 514 -19.82 26.00 -0.12
CA PRO A 514 -18.92 27.03 -0.65
C PRO A 514 -19.29 28.47 -0.25
N ARG A 515 -20.59 28.76 -0.09
CA ARG A 515 -21.07 30.06 0.39
C ARG A 515 -20.59 30.38 1.81
N ALA A 516 -20.54 29.41 2.72
CA ALA A 516 -20.10 29.63 4.10
C ALA A 516 -18.59 29.91 4.21
N ALA A 517 -17.78 29.39 3.29
CA ALA A 517 -16.39 29.82 3.13
C ALA A 517 -16.28 31.28 2.65
N LEU A 518 -17.11 31.68 1.68
CA LEU A 518 -17.13 33.05 1.12
C LEU A 518 -17.64 34.12 2.11
N VAL A 519 -18.55 33.79 3.03
CA VAL A 519 -19.01 34.68 4.13
C VAL A 519 -18.52 34.23 5.51
N SER A 520 -17.35 33.62 5.56
CA SER A 520 -16.77 33.05 6.79
C SER A 520 -16.51 34.11 7.87
N ASP A 521 -16.30 35.37 7.50
CA ASP A 521 -16.20 36.49 8.44
C ASP A 521 -17.55 36.82 9.10
N GLU A 522 -18.69 36.59 8.44
CA GLU A 522 -20.03 36.75 9.03
C GLU A 522 -20.43 35.53 9.86
N VAL A 523 -20.11 34.34 9.37
CA VAL A 523 -20.39 33.06 10.04
C VAL A 523 -19.64 32.98 11.37
N SER A 524 -18.34 33.33 11.38
CA SER A 524 -17.49 33.29 12.58
C SER A 524 -17.94 34.21 13.71
N LYS A 525 -18.64 35.33 13.42
CA LYS A 525 -19.20 36.24 14.44
C LYS A 525 -20.21 35.57 15.40
N ASN A 526 -20.75 34.39 15.05
CA ASN A 526 -21.76 33.67 15.82
C ASN A 526 -21.23 32.45 16.63
N ILE A 527 -19.94 32.11 16.51
CA ILE A 527 -19.35 30.86 17.02
C ILE A 527 -18.01 31.09 17.71
N LYS A 528 -17.52 30.07 18.45
CA LYS A 528 -16.21 30.11 19.14
C LYS A 528 -15.19 29.09 18.58
N SER A 529 -15.61 28.16 17.74
CA SER A 529 -14.75 27.23 17.00
C SER A 529 -15.31 26.96 15.61
N THR A 530 -14.42 26.65 14.68
CA THR A 530 -14.70 26.27 13.28
C THR A 530 -13.92 25.01 12.96
N SER A 531 -14.58 23.98 12.42
CA SER A 531 -13.87 22.88 11.77
C SER A 531 -13.62 23.23 10.30
N VAL A 532 -12.42 22.89 9.82
CA VAL A 532 -12.03 22.84 8.40
C VAL A 532 -11.90 21.37 8.02
#